data_AF-A0A7S2JRU0-F1
#
_entry.id   AF-A0A7S2JRU0-F1
#
_cell.length_a   1.000
_cell.length_b   1.000
_cell.length_c   1.000
_cell.angle_alpha   90.00
_cell.angle_beta   90.00
_cell.angle_gamma   90.00
#
_symmetry.space_group_name_H-M   'P 1'
#
loop_
_entity.id
_entity.type
_entity.pdbx_description
1 polymer ?
#
loop_
_entity_poly.entity_id
_entity_poly.type
_entity_poly.pdbx_seq_one_letter_code
_entity_poly.pdbx_strand_id
1 'polypeptide(L)'
;KSALPSLELFPFYGHAIQHILNEDTSERPNTACFTYDWRRSLEDLLLEFEEFCEAKFPGKPVQVVAHSMGGLLAFGAMRRNPEKFAPGGVFVGVPFGTGIQYFQDLHRGYFTELNRCRQFMPRDTFTMSSHWSFFPQTKEEGAGLFVDVTGQENVTFVADKSAIGKPGNEFKLDPIMGTDIDVNFYDVDEWERLEVGVFDPTLKLDEKTKLMYKQHMKIQLEKAKKWRNTVHKAKDPDEELPPLVVCASDKVPTINQILRRKRSKSKETSKAKKRVYDNKKAVVLPDMLSNVPTLPLAQVQTISNCTWEYDYISGRSVQGDGRIDFDKAFPPDYVDCKKVRLDSMHAKQMCWKESGGSFDRIWKETVKQIARYEMTLRAEQIRRHEEVIKSVESNLESSSRRRRWPNRILLARARRQKEPAGEQKRSSSKFPFSRRLVRRLGRKRKAERDIEVQQGETVSARTSDSRRFGRQWRRGRRHQ
;
A
#
# COMPACT_ATOMS: atom_id res chain seq x y z
N LYS A 1 -34.69 -25.46 14.09
CA LYS A 1 -33.29 -24.98 14.10
C LYS A 1 -32.67 -25.28 12.73
N SER A 2 -32.92 -24.43 11.74
CA SER A 2 -32.30 -24.55 10.41
C SER A 2 -30.82 -24.16 10.54
N ALA A 3 -29.92 -25.07 10.21
CA ALA A 3 -28.49 -24.78 10.17
C ALA A 3 -28.26 -23.60 9.21
N LEU A 4 -27.75 -22.48 9.74
CA LEU A 4 -27.19 -21.44 8.89
C LEU A 4 -26.11 -22.12 8.03
N PRO A 5 -26.08 -21.90 6.71
CA PRO A 5 -24.99 -22.38 5.88
C PRO A 5 -23.69 -21.90 6.53
N SER A 6 -22.79 -22.84 6.83
CA SER A 6 -21.47 -22.50 7.34
C SER A 6 -20.88 -21.46 6.41
N LEU A 7 -20.63 -20.25 6.93
CA LEU A 7 -19.88 -19.23 6.24
C LEU A 7 -18.49 -19.82 6.03
N GLU A 8 -18.29 -20.51 4.90
CA GLU A 8 -16.96 -20.89 4.48
C GLU A 8 -16.22 -19.59 4.22
N LEU A 9 -15.37 -19.21 5.18
CA LEU A 9 -14.40 -18.15 5.03
C LEU A 9 -13.54 -18.52 3.83
N PHE A 10 -13.88 -17.97 2.67
CA PHE A 10 -13.11 -18.18 1.46
C PHE A 10 -11.72 -17.58 1.71
N PRO A 11 -10.65 -18.38 1.74
CA PRO A 11 -9.33 -17.90 2.11
C PRO A 11 -8.72 -17.17 0.91
N PHE A 12 -9.20 -15.96 0.65
CA PHE A 12 -8.86 -15.14 -0.51
C PHE A 12 -7.35 -15.06 -0.76
N TYR A 13 -6.59 -14.81 0.30
CA TYR A 13 -5.12 -14.83 0.27
C TYR A 13 -4.53 -16.10 0.88
N GLY A 14 -5.33 -17.00 1.45
CA GLY A 14 -4.80 -18.09 2.27
C GLY A 14 -3.94 -19.06 1.47
N HIS A 15 -4.23 -19.31 0.20
CA HIS A 15 -3.34 -20.10 -0.66
C HIS A 15 -2.02 -19.39 -0.95
N ALA A 16 -2.06 -18.08 -1.23
CA ALA A 16 -0.86 -17.27 -1.43
C ALA A 16 0.01 -17.26 -0.16
N ILE A 17 -0.59 -16.94 0.99
CA ILE A 17 0.07 -16.91 2.29
C ILE A 17 0.62 -18.30 2.64
N GLN A 18 -0.15 -19.36 2.46
CA GLN A 18 0.33 -20.72 2.69
C GLN A 18 1.52 -21.06 1.79
N HIS A 19 1.51 -20.66 0.51
CA HIS A 19 2.63 -20.92 -0.37
C HIS A 19 3.90 -20.20 0.13
N ILE A 20 3.76 -18.93 0.50
CA ILE A 20 4.86 -18.12 1.07
C ILE A 20 5.39 -18.73 2.38
N LEU A 21 4.49 -19.24 3.23
CA LEU A 21 4.85 -19.77 4.54
C LEU A 21 5.31 -21.24 4.52
N ASN A 22 4.86 -22.04 3.53
CA ASN A 22 5.10 -23.48 3.44
C ASN A 22 6.26 -23.84 2.52
N GLU A 23 6.86 -22.92 1.76
CA GLU A 23 8.12 -23.21 1.06
C GLU A 23 9.19 -23.62 2.09
N ASP A 24 9.52 -24.91 2.08
CA ASP A 24 10.39 -25.57 3.06
C ASP A 24 11.86 -25.33 2.71
N THR A 25 12.23 -24.07 2.56
CA THR A 25 13.62 -23.65 2.46
C THR A 25 14.14 -23.43 3.88
N SER A 26 15.31 -23.96 4.22
CA SER A 26 16.00 -23.70 5.49
C SER A 26 16.30 -22.20 5.74
N GLU A 27 16.02 -21.35 4.75
CA GLU A 27 16.18 -19.89 4.75
C GLU A 27 14.83 -19.19 4.53
N ARG A 28 13.77 -19.56 5.27
CA ARG A 28 12.47 -18.88 5.13
C ARG A 28 12.64 -17.38 5.38
N PRO A 29 12.24 -16.51 4.43
CA PRO A 29 12.22 -15.08 4.69
C PRO A 29 11.29 -14.80 5.87
N ASN A 30 11.75 -13.95 6.79
CA ASN A 30 10.92 -13.49 7.89
C ASN A 30 9.74 -12.70 7.32
N THR A 31 8.55 -13.28 7.33
CA THR A 31 7.35 -12.75 6.67
C THR A 31 6.28 -12.43 7.70
N ALA A 32 5.54 -11.33 7.47
CA ALA A 32 4.45 -10.90 8.33
C ALA A 32 3.29 -10.34 7.49
N CYS A 33 2.06 -10.55 7.94
CA CYS A 33 0.87 -10.04 7.28
C CYS A 33 0.35 -8.79 8.02
N PHE A 34 0.23 -7.68 7.30
CA PHE A 34 -0.44 -6.48 7.79
C PHE A 34 -1.93 -6.54 7.43
N THR A 35 -2.76 -6.77 8.44
CA THR A 35 -4.22 -6.72 8.31
C THR A 35 -4.73 -5.38 8.86
N TYR A 36 -5.66 -4.75 8.16
CA TYR A 36 -6.13 -3.42 8.54
C TYR A 36 -7.62 -3.23 8.24
N ASP A 37 -8.23 -2.26 8.92
CA ASP A 37 -9.61 -1.85 8.64
C ASP A 37 -9.65 -0.94 7.40
N TRP A 38 -9.85 -1.56 6.24
CA TRP A 38 -9.89 -0.91 4.94
C TRP A 38 -10.97 0.17 4.80
N ARG A 39 -11.89 0.32 5.75
CA ARG A 39 -12.91 1.38 5.73
C ARG A 39 -12.36 2.73 6.19
N ARG A 40 -11.21 2.74 6.88
CA ARG A 40 -10.59 3.95 7.44
C ARG A 40 -9.86 4.77 6.38
N SER A 41 -9.44 5.97 6.77
CA SER A 41 -8.71 6.86 5.87
C SER A 41 -7.33 6.28 5.54
N LEU A 42 -6.88 6.44 4.30
CA LEU A 42 -5.57 5.91 3.89
C LEU A 42 -4.41 6.62 4.59
N GLU A 43 -4.60 7.87 5.03
CA GLU A 43 -3.62 8.60 5.83
C GLU A 43 -3.40 7.96 7.21
N ASP A 44 -4.48 7.59 7.92
CA ASP A 44 -4.36 6.94 9.23
C ASP A 44 -3.77 5.53 9.07
N LEU A 45 -4.21 4.78 8.05
CA LEU A 45 -3.76 3.42 7.77
C LEU A 45 -2.29 3.36 7.34
N LEU A 46 -1.78 4.41 6.68
CA LEU A 46 -0.38 4.52 6.31
C LEU A 46 0.52 4.54 7.55
N LEU A 47 0.17 5.33 8.58
CA LEU A 47 0.95 5.42 9.81
C LEU A 47 0.98 4.07 10.53
N GLU A 48 -0.17 3.38 10.62
CA GLU A 48 -0.25 2.04 11.21
C GLU A 48 0.58 1.01 10.43
N PHE A 49 0.65 1.14 9.10
CA PHE A 49 1.48 0.27 8.27
C PHE A 49 2.98 0.50 8.52
N GLU A 50 3.41 1.75 8.63
CA GLU A 50 4.79 2.11 8.96
C GLU A 50 5.18 1.58 10.36
N GLU A 51 4.34 1.82 11.36
CA GLU A 51 4.52 1.32 12.73
C GLU A 51 4.60 -0.21 12.78
N PHE A 52 3.72 -0.88 12.03
CA PHE A 52 3.75 -2.33 11.91
C PHE A 52 5.08 -2.83 11.32
N CYS A 53 5.57 -2.20 10.25
CA CYS A 53 6.82 -2.59 9.61
C CYS A 53 8.02 -2.42 10.55
N GLU A 54 8.06 -1.35 11.35
CA GLU A 54 9.13 -1.15 12.32
C GLU A 54 9.02 -2.12 13.51
N ALA A 55 7.82 -2.35 14.04
CA ALA A 55 7.62 -3.29 15.14
C ALA A 55 7.95 -4.74 14.75
N LYS A 56 7.67 -5.15 13.52
CA LYS A 56 7.95 -6.52 13.03
C LYS A 56 9.36 -6.71 12.51
N PHE A 57 9.95 -5.66 11.95
CA PHE A 57 11.27 -5.73 11.30
C PHE A 57 12.16 -4.57 11.76
N PRO A 58 12.49 -4.46 13.05
CA PRO A 58 13.13 -3.27 13.60
C PRO A 58 14.51 -3.03 12.96
N GLY A 59 14.72 -1.82 12.45
CA GLY A 59 15.95 -1.41 11.76
C GLY A 59 16.31 -2.21 10.50
N LYS A 60 15.41 -3.06 10.00
CA LYS A 60 15.64 -3.89 8.81
C LYS A 60 14.84 -3.36 7.61
N PRO A 61 15.42 -3.38 6.40
CA PRO A 61 14.66 -3.12 5.18
C PRO A 61 13.61 -4.21 4.93
N VAL A 62 12.49 -3.83 4.32
CA VAL A 62 11.30 -4.66 4.11
C VAL A 62 10.93 -4.64 2.63
N GLN A 63 10.75 -5.81 2.04
CA GLN A 63 10.07 -5.94 0.75
C GLN A 63 8.57 -6.05 0.99
N VAL A 64 7.76 -5.40 0.14
CA VAL A 64 6.30 -5.44 0.29
C VAL A 64 5.65 -6.14 -0.89
N VAL A 65 4.73 -7.07 -0.60
CA VAL A 65 3.77 -7.59 -1.58
C VAL A 65 2.40 -7.06 -1.22
N ALA A 66 1.79 -6.29 -2.10
CA ALA A 66 0.54 -5.60 -1.81
C ALA A 66 -0.47 -5.75 -2.96
N HIS A 67 -1.74 -5.85 -2.59
CA HIS A 67 -2.85 -6.02 -3.54
C HIS A 67 -3.85 -4.87 -3.40
N SER A 68 -4.39 -4.42 -4.54
CA SER A 68 -5.43 -3.40 -4.60
C SER A 68 -5.04 -2.14 -3.81
N MET A 69 -5.94 -1.63 -2.99
CA MET A 69 -5.72 -0.47 -2.11
C MET A 69 -4.52 -0.60 -1.17
N GLY A 70 -4.14 -1.82 -0.77
CA GLY A 70 -2.95 -2.03 0.07
C GLY A 70 -1.66 -1.58 -0.62
N GLY A 71 -1.63 -1.62 -1.96
CA GLY A 71 -0.51 -1.10 -2.73
C GLY A 71 -0.38 0.43 -2.69
N LEU A 72 -1.50 1.16 -2.57
CA LEU A 72 -1.45 2.61 -2.37
C LEU A 72 -0.85 2.97 -1.01
N LEU A 73 -1.21 2.23 0.04
CA LEU A 73 -0.63 2.40 1.38
C LEU A 73 0.87 2.13 1.35
N ALA A 74 1.27 0.99 0.78
CA ALA A 74 2.67 0.61 0.64
C ALA A 74 3.46 1.63 -0.19
N PHE A 75 2.90 2.13 -1.28
CA PHE A 75 3.53 3.17 -2.10
C PHE A 75 3.75 4.46 -1.31
N GLY A 76 2.74 4.93 -0.56
CA GLY A 76 2.88 6.10 0.31
C GLY A 76 4.00 5.93 1.34
N ALA A 77 4.14 4.74 1.92
CA ALA A 77 5.20 4.42 2.87
C ALA A 77 6.58 4.39 2.20
N MET A 78 6.67 3.81 0.99
CA MET A 78 7.90 3.78 0.18
C MET A 78 8.40 5.17 -0.17
N ARG A 79 7.51 6.12 -0.47
CA ARG A 79 7.90 7.52 -0.71
C ARG A 79 8.43 8.21 0.54
N ARG A 80 7.83 7.93 1.69
CA ARG A 80 8.22 8.56 2.97
C ARG A 80 9.50 8.01 3.56
N ASN A 81 9.73 6.70 3.43
CA ASN A 81 10.85 6.00 4.04
C ASN A 81 11.51 5.04 3.01
N PRO A 82 12.10 5.54 1.92
CA PRO A 82 12.61 4.70 0.84
C PRO A 82 13.69 3.71 1.29
N GLU A 83 14.49 4.05 2.31
CA GLU A 83 15.52 3.17 2.87
C GLU A 83 14.90 1.95 3.57
N LYS A 84 13.78 2.15 4.28
CA LYS A 84 13.04 1.10 4.95
C LYS A 84 12.48 0.10 3.95
N PHE A 85 12.19 0.54 2.73
CA PHE A 85 11.62 -0.28 1.68
C PHE A 85 12.59 -0.53 0.51
N ALA A 86 13.89 -0.36 0.72
CA ALA A 86 14.92 -0.51 -0.31
C ALA A 86 14.87 -1.81 -1.14
N PRO A 87 14.46 -2.98 -0.60
CA PRO A 87 14.24 -4.18 -1.41
C PRO A 87 13.17 -4.02 -2.50
N GLY A 88 12.24 -3.07 -2.33
CA GLY A 88 11.21 -2.73 -3.28
C GLY A 88 9.83 -3.35 -3.00
N GLY A 89 8.94 -3.23 -3.99
CA GLY A 89 7.57 -3.74 -3.91
C GLY A 89 7.12 -4.55 -5.11
N VAL A 90 6.23 -5.51 -4.86
CA VAL A 90 5.40 -6.17 -5.88
C VAL A 90 3.94 -5.85 -5.63
N PHE A 91 3.38 -5.05 -6.53
CA PHE A 91 2.05 -4.46 -6.43
C PHE A 91 1.11 -5.11 -7.42
N VAL A 92 -0.08 -5.49 -6.97
CA VAL A 92 -1.01 -6.30 -7.74
C VAL A 92 -2.36 -5.60 -7.81
N GLY A 93 -2.81 -5.23 -9.02
CA GLY A 93 -4.10 -4.57 -9.25
C GLY A 93 -4.24 -3.23 -8.52
N VAL A 94 -3.17 -2.46 -8.36
CA VAL A 94 -3.19 -1.26 -7.50
C VAL A 94 -3.85 -0.10 -8.22
N PRO A 95 -4.90 0.53 -7.65
CA PRO A 95 -5.63 1.64 -8.29
C PRO A 95 -4.89 2.97 -8.14
N PHE A 96 -3.76 3.12 -8.82
CA PHE A 96 -3.01 4.38 -8.82
C PHE A 96 -3.84 5.51 -9.43
N GLY A 97 -4.48 5.30 -10.57
CA GLY A 97 -5.36 6.28 -11.19
C GLY A 97 -6.76 6.34 -10.55
N THR A 98 -7.70 6.91 -11.27
CA THR A 98 -9.10 7.10 -10.82
C THR A 98 -9.95 5.85 -11.10
N GLY A 99 -10.86 5.52 -10.19
CA GLY A 99 -11.82 4.42 -10.37
C GLY A 99 -13.25 4.96 -10.33
N ILE A 100 -13.83 5.27 -11.50
CA ILE A 100 -15.20 5.81 -11.52
C ILE A 100 -16.24 4.79 -11.06
N GLN A 101 -15.94 3.48 -11.14
CA GLN A 101 -16.85 2.41 -10.70
C GLN A 101 -17.17 2.47 -9.20
N TYR A 102 -16.31 3.07 -8.37
CA TYR A 102 -16.61 3.30 -6.94
C TYR A 102 -17.81 4.25 -6.74
N PHE A 103 -18.13 5.08 -7.73
CA PHE A 103 -19.36 5.87 -7.76
C PHE A 103 -20.61 4.98 -7.71
N GLN A 104 -20.59 3.86 -8.44
CA GLN A 104 -21.70 2.91 -8.43
C GLN A 104 -21.92 2.35 -7.02
N ASP A 105 -20.86 2.01 -6.31
CA ASP A 105 -20.97 1.45 -4.96
C ASP A 105 -21.49 2.47 -3.96
N LEU A 106 -21.10 3.74 -4.10
CA LEU A 106 -21.61 4.80 -3.24
C LEU A 106 -23.07 5.11 -3.53
N HIS A 107 -23.51 5.09 -4.80
CA HIS A 107 -24.90 5.38 -5.16
C HIS A 107 -25.86 4.20 -4.98
N ARG A 108 -25.41 2.98 -5.31
CA ARG A 108 -26.24 1.78 -5.35
C ARG A 108 -25.78 0.71 -4.37
N GLY A 109 -24.80 0.97 -3.52
CA GLY A 109 -24.27 -0.03 -2.59
C GLY A 109 -23.33 -1.01 -3.28
N TYR A 110 -22.48 -1.64 -2.46
CA TYR A 110 -21.48 -2.58 -2.93
C TYR A 110 -22.08 -3.97 -3.19
N PHE A 111 -21.91 -4.47 -4.40
CA PHE A 111 -22.25 -5.85 -4.77
C PHE A 111 -20.98 -6.69 -4.83
N THR A 112 -21.01 -7.88 -4.22
CA THR A 112 -19.93 -8.85 -4.42
C THR A 112 -19.91 -9.33 -5.87
N GLU A 113 -18.73 -9.74 -6.35
CA GLU A 113 -18.53 -10.31 -7.70
C GLU A 113 -19.40 -11.54 -8.00
N LEU A 114 -20.07 -12.13 -7.00
CA LEU A 114 -21.01 -13.23 -7.20
C LEU A 114 -22.44 -12.77 -7.53
N ASN A 115 -22.75 -11.47 -7.50
CA ASN A 115 -24.13 -10.95 -7.65
C ASN A 115 -25.16 -11.55 -6.69
N ARG A 116 -24.70 -12.29 -5.66
CA ARG A 116 -25.57 -13.06 -4.75
C ARG A 116 -26.00 -12.27 -3.53
N CYS A 117 -25.26 -11.23 -3.14
CA CYS A 117 -25.58 -10.41 -1.99
C CYS A 117 -25.00 -8.99 -2.13
N ARG A 118 -25.84 -7.97 -1.90
CA ARG A 118 -25.39 -6.61 -1.63
C ARG A 118 -24.78 -6.62 -0.22
N GLN A 119 -23.46 -6.46 -0.13
CA GLN A 119 -22.74 -6.50 1.14
C GLN A 119 -22.94 -5.21 1.95
N PHE A 120 -22.98 -4.07 1.25
CA PHE A 120 -23.07 -2.76 1.89
C PHE A 120 -24.10 -1.90 1.17
N MET A 121 -24.95 -1.23 1.94
CA MET A 121 -25.88 -0.23 1.40
C MET A 121 -25.13 1.09 1.15
N PRO A 122 -25.67 1.99 0.29
CA PRO A 122 -25.11 3.33 0.08
C PRO A 122 -24.69 4.05 1.37
N ARG A 123 -25.55 4.00 2.40
CA ARG A 123 -25.28 4.61 3.71
C ARG A 123 -24.05 4.03 4.42
N ASP A 124 -23.76 2.75 4.22
CA ASP A 124 -22.65 2.06 4.86
C ASP A 124 -21.36 2.38 4.10
N THR A 125 -21.39 2.25 2.75
CA THR A 125 -20.26 2.61 1.87
C THR A 125 -19.86 4.07 2.01
N PHE A 126 -20.84 4.94 2.22
CA PHE A 126 -20.62 6.36 2.45
C PHE A 126 -19.71 6.66 3.65
N THR A 127 -19.78 5.85 4.70
CA THR A 127 -18.93 6.00 5.90
C THR A 127 -17.51 5.49 5.71
N MET A 128 -17.21 4.84 4.59
CA MET A 128 -15.91 4.24 4.32
C MET A 128 -14.99 5.29 3.71
N SER A 129 -14.17 5.91 4.55
CA SER A 129 -13.23 6.97 4.20
C SER A 129 -12.35 6.64 2.99
N SER A 130 -11.90 5.41 2.88
CA SER A 130 -11.02 4.95 1.79
C SER A 130 -11.64 5.06 0.40
N HIS A 131 -12.97 4.95 0.27
CA HIS A 131 -13.63 4.98 -1.04
C HIS A 131 -13.48 6.33 -1.74
N TRP A 132 -13.38 7.41 -0.96
CA TRP A 132 -13.24 8.77 -1.47
C TRP A 132 -11.87 9.02 -2.13
N SER A 133 -10.87 8.15 -1.87
CA SER A 133 -9.54 8.27 -2.43
C SER A 133 -9.42 7.79 -3.88
N PHE A 134 -10.48 7.28 -4.50
CA PHE A 134 -10.43 6.75 -5.87
C PHE A 134 -11.03 7.70 -6.92
N PHE A 135 -11.52 8.87 -6.51
CA PHE A 135 -12.14 9.81 -7.43
C PHE A 135 -11.14 10.73 -8.16
N PRO A 136 -11.51 11.23 -9.35
CA PRO A 136 -10.76 12.29 -10.04
C PRO A 136 -10.61 13.55 -9.20
N GLN A 137 -9.39 14.09 -9.17
CA GLN A 137 -9.06 15.35 -8.50
C GLN A 137 -9.12 16.55 -9.44
N THR A 138 -8.83 16.33 -10.73
CA THR A 138 -8.84 17.39 -11.74
C THR A 138 -9.91 17.14 -12.79
N LYS A 139 -10.23 18.19 -13.55
CA LYS A 139 -11.21 18.11 -14.64
C LYS A 139 -10.72 17.17 -15.74
N GLU A 140 -9.43 17.19 -16.02
CA GLU A 140 -8.78 16.36 -17.04
C GLU A 140 -8.85 14.87 -16.66
N GLU A 141 -8.63 14.54 -15.39
CA GLU A 141 -8.81 13.17 -14.89
C GLU A 141 -10.28 12.70 -14.95
N GLY A 142 -11.23 13.64 -14.86
CA GLY A 142 -12.68 13.40 -14.88
C GLY A 142 -13.31 13.42 -16.27
N ALA A 143 -12.60 13.93 -17.28
CA ALA A 143 -13.14 14.21 -18.60
C ALA A 143 -13.70 12.95 -19.28
N GLY A 144 -14.94 13.02 -19.73
CA GLY A 144 -15.65 11.93 -20.40
C GLY A 144 -16.02 10.75 -19.51
N LEU A 145 -15.72 10.79 -18.20
CA LEU A 145 -16.13 9.75 -17.25
C LEU A 145 -17.60 9.87 -16.87
N PHE A 146 -18.20 11.05 -17.04
CA PHE A 146 -19.56 11.34 -16.60
C PHE A 146 -20.31 12.12 -17.68
N VAL A 147 -21.23 11.46 -18.38
CA VAL A 147 -21.85 12.03 -19.59
C VAL A 147 -23.36 12.17 -19.43
N ASP A 148 -23.87 13.36 -19.73
CA ASP A 148 -25.31 13.64 -19.81
C ASP A 148 -25.83 13.27 -21.20
N VAL A 149 -26.80 12.36 -21.22
CA VAL A 149 -27.50 11.92 -22.45
C VAL A 149 -28.97 12.35 -22.44
N THR A 150 -29.32 13.36 -21.64
CA THR A 150 -30.68 13.92 -21.61
C THR A 150 -31.11 14.38 -23.02
N GLY A 151 -32.26 13.89 -23.48
CA GLY A 151 -32.82 14.23 -24.79
C GLY A 151 -32.30 13.38 -25.95
N GLN A 152 -31.39 12.44 -25.70
CA GLN A 152 -30.90 11.52 -26.74
C GLN A 152 -31.74 10.24 -26.76
N GLU A 153 -32.51 10.04 -27.82
CA GLU A 153 -33.41 8.88 -27.97
C GLU A 153 -32.68 7.63 -28.49
N ASN A 154 -31.54 7.79 -29.16
CA ASN A 154 -30.74 6.72 -29.75
C ASN A 154 -29.77 6.04 -28.76
N VAL A 155 -29.69 6.53 -27.51
CA VAL A 155 -28.83 5.93 -26.49
C VAL A 155 -29.59 4.85 -25.73
N THR A 156 -29.12 3.60 -25.84
CA THR A 156 -29.56 2.54 -24.94
C THR A 156 -29.20 2.92 -23.51
N PHE A 157 -30.22 3.06 -22.65
CA PHE A 157 -30.05 3.48 -21.27
C PHE A 157 -30.68 2.47 -20.32
N VAL A 158 -29.85 1.78 -19.56
CA VAL A 158 -30.21 0.76 -18.57
C VAL A 158 -30.12 1.38 -17.17
N ALA A 159 -31.10 2.23 -16.87
CA ALA A 159 -31.18 2.94 -15.60
C ALA A 159 -31.05 1.99 -14.39
N ASP A 160 -30.19 2.38 -13.45
CA ASP A 160 -30.16 1.94 -12.07
C ASP A 160 -29.91 0.44 -11.87
N LYS A 161 -29.21 -0.21 -12.81
CA LYS A 161 -28.75 -1.60 -12.68
C LYS A 161 -27.23 -1.67 -12.44
N SER A 162 -26.83 -2.62 -11.60
CA SER A 162 -25.41 -2.93 -11.39
C SER A 162 -24.82 -3.64 -12.62
N ALA A 163 -23.60 -3.27 -13.00
CA ALA A 163 -22.82 -3.97 -14.00
C ALA A 163 -21.87 -5.04 -13.41
N ILE A 164 -21.65 -5.02 -12.09
CA ILE A 164 -20.67 -5.89 -11.43
C ILE A 164 -21.02 -7.36 -11.70
N GLY A 165 -20.03 -8.18 -12.05
CA GLY A 165 -20.18 -9.63 -12.25
C GLY A 165 -20.95 -10.06 -13.50
N LYS A 166 -21.25 -9.14 -14.43
CA LYS A 166 -21.80 -9.54 -15.74
C LYS A 166 -20.68 -10.03 -16.67
N PRO A 167 -20.89 -11.15 -17.39
CA PRO A 167 -19.90 -11.68 -18.31
C PRO A 167 -19.63 -10.70 -19.44
N GLY A 168 -18.39 -10.68 -19.88
CA GLY A 168 -17.81 -9.59 -20.63
C GLY A 168 -18.14 -9.48 -22.12
N ASN A 169 -19.32 -9.92 -22.53
CA ASN A 169 -19.63 -10.07 -23.95
C ASN A 169 -20.52 -8.94 -24.49
N GLU A 170 -20.91 -7.98 -23.65
CA GLU A 170 -21.81 -6.86 -23.98
C GLU A 170 -21.10 -5.48 -23.85
N PHE A 171 -19.79 -5.40 -24.12
CA PHE A 171 -19.07 -4.13 -23.94
C PHE A 171 -19.12 -3.22 -25.16
N LYS A 172 -19.34 -1.93 -24.89
CA LYS A 172 -19.13 -0.85 -25.83
C LYS A 172 -17.76 -0.24 -25.59
N LEU A 173 -16.85 -0.43 -26.54
CA LEU A 173 -15.52 0.19 -26.53
C LEU A 173 -15.62 1.67 -26.92
N ASP A 174 -16.56 1.99 -27.80
CA ASP A 174 -16.76 3.36 -28.25
C ASP A 174 -17.42 4.20 -27.14
N PRO A 175 -16.89 5.40 -26.86
CA PRO A 175 -17.52 6.33 -25.93
C PRO A 175 -18.92 6.69 -26.42
N ILE A 176 -19.89 6.68 -25.50
CA ILE A 176 -21.21 7.24 -25.80
C ILE A 176 -21.07 8.76 -25.83
N MET A 177 -21.49 9.34 -26.95
CA MET A 177 -21.45 10.78 -27.16
C MET A 177 -22.54 11.48 -26.35
N GLY A 178 -22.20 12.55 -25.65
CA GLY A 178 -23.14 13.38 -24.92
C GLY A 178 -22.47 14.62 -24.36
N THR A 179 -23.16 15.33 -23.47
CA THR A 179 -22.57 16.49 -22.82
C THR A 179 -21.74 16.01 -21.65
N ASP A 180 -20.43 16.21 -21.71
CA ASP A 180 -19.54 15.91 -20.59
C ASP A 180 -19.92 16.76 -19.38
N ILE A 181 -19.88 16.16 -18.20
CA ILE A 181 -20.27 16.79 -16.96
C ILE A 181 -19.02 16.96 -16.13
N ASP A 182 -18.63 18.22 -15.98
CA ASP A 182 -17.59 18.60 -15.04
C ASP A 182 -18.10 18.42 -13.61
N VAL A 183 -17.69 17.33 -12.96
CA VAL A 183 -18.05 16.98 -11.58
C VAL A 183 -16.84 17.19 -10.68
N ASN A 184 -16.96 18.08 -9.71
CA ASN A 184 -15.99 18.17 -8.63
C ASN A 184 -16.31 17.10 -7.56
N PHE A 185 -15.69 15.92 -7.67
CA PHE A 185 -15.93 14.81 -6.75
C PHE A 185 -15.50 15.09 -5.30
N TYR A 186 -14.73 16.14 -5.06
CA TYR A 186 -14.30 16.57 -3.73
C TYR A 186 -15.11 17.74 -3.16
N ASP A 187 -16.24 18.09 -3.79
CA ASP A 187 -17.21 19.06 -3.30
C ASP A 187 -18.52 18.39 -2.91
N VAL A 188 -18.87 18.45 -1.64
CA VAL A 188 -20.10 17.83 -1.11
C VAL A 188 -21.37 18.42 -1.69
N ASP A 189 -21.38 19.71 -2.03
CA ASP A 189 -22.55 20.37 -2.60
C ASP A 189 -22.83 19.85 -4.02
N GLU A 190 -21.78 19.43 -4.73
CA GLU A 190 -21.88 18.79 -6.03
C GLU A 190 -22.55 17.42 -5.95
N TRP A 191 -22.23 16.60 -4.94
CA TRP A 191 -22.88 15.30 -4.71
C TRP A 191 -24.37 15.46 -4.40
N GLU A 192 -24.73 16.48 -3.62
CA GLU A 192 -26.12 16.80 -3.31
C GLU A 192 -26.88 17.29 -4.55
N ARG A 193 -26.28 18.21 -5.32
CA ARG A 193 -26.84 18.73 -6.58
C ARG A 193 -27.11 17.64 -7.59
N LEU A 194 -26.26 16.61 -7.60
CA LEU A 194 -26.38 15.45 -8.46
C LEU A 194 -27.33 14.38 -7.88
N GLU A 195 -27.85 14.51 -6.67
CA GLU A 195 -28.73 13.48 -6.06
C GLU A 195 -28.06 12.09 -5.94
N VAL A 196 -26.76 12.06 -5.61
CA VAL A 196 -25.95 10.82 -5.59
C VAL A 196 -25.75 10.31 -4.16
N GLY A 197 -25.55 8.98 -4.03
CA GLY A 197 -25.23 8.37 -2.74
C GLY A 197 -26.32 8.56 -1.69
N VAL A 198 -25.93 9.12 -0.54
CA VAL A 198 -26.87 9.43 0.55
C VAL A 198 -27.82 10.58 0.22
N PHE A 199 -27.55 11.36 -0.83
CA PHE A 199 -28.43 12.44 -1.28
C PHE A 199 -29.47 11.99 -2.30
N ASP A 200 -29.55 10.70 -2.61
CA ASP A 200 -30.62 10.15 -3.45
C ASP A 200 -31.99 10.46 -2.78
N PRO A 201 -32.91 11.19 -3.47
CA PRO A 201 -34.21 11.56 -2.92
C PRO A 201 -35.06 10.39 -2.44
N THR A 202 -34.79 9.16 -2.90
CA THR A 202 -35.47 7.95 -2.43
C THR A 202 -35.20 7.65 -0.96
N LEU A 203 -34.11 8.17 -0.39
CA LEU A 203 -33.76 7.99 1.03
C LEU A 203 -34.57 8.90 1.97
N LYS A 204 -35.23 9.95 1.45
CA LYS A 204 -36.09 10.87 2.21
C LYS A 204 -35.47 11.35 3.52
N LEU A 205 -34.21 11.79 3.45
CA LEU A 205 -33.52 12.32 4.61
C LEU A 205 -34.14 13.64 5.04
N ASP A 206 -34.29 13.85 6.35
CA ASP A 206 -34.61 15.17 6.88
C ASP A 206 -33.39 16.11 6.74
N GLU A 207 -33.65 17.43 6.74
CA GLU A 207 -32.60 18.45 6.54
C GLU A 207 -31.48 18.39 7.58
N LYS A 208 -31.79 17.99 8.82
CA LYS A 208 -30.78 17.86 9.87
C LYS A 208 -29.85 16.67 9.57
N THR A 209 -30.40 15.52 9.22
CA THR A 209 -29.62 14.33 8.82
C THR A 209 -28.79 14.62 7.57
N LYS A 210 -29.38 15.31 6.58
CA LYS A 210 -28.68 15.76 5.38
C LYS A 210 -27.47 16.63 5.72
N LEU A 211 -27.65 17.63 6.59
CA LEU A 211 -26.57 18.50 7.06
C LEU A 211 -25.45 17.71 7.77
N MET A 212 -25.80 16.73 8.61
CA MET A 212 -24.81 15.86 9.28
C MET A 212 -23.99 15.06 8.26
N TYR A 213 -24.65 14.50 7.24
CA TYR A 213 -23.93 13.81 6.16
C TYR A 213 -23.04 14.77 5.38
N LYS A 214 -23.49 15.99 5.09
CA LYS A 214 -22.64 16.98 4.40
C LYS A 214 -21.36 17.27 5.19
N GLN A 215 -21.49 17.50 6.50
CA GLN A 215 -20.35 17.73 7.39
C GLN A 215 -19.40 16.54 7.42
N HIS A 216 -19.94 15.32 7.52
CA HIS A 216 -19.14 14.11 7.47
C HIS A 216 -18.37 13.99 6.15
N MET A 217 -19.05 14.12 5.01
CA MET A 217 -18.39 14.06 3.68
C MET A 217 -17.30 15.09 3.55
N LYS A 218 -17.54 16.34 3.97
CA LYS A 218 -16.54 17.40 3.86
C LYS A 218 -15.23 16.99 4.53
N ILE A 219 -15.29 16.38 5.72
CA ILE A 219 -14.11 15.86 6.42
C ILE A 219 -13.46 14.71 5.63
N GLN A 220 -14.25 13.76 5.15
CA GLN A 220 -13.73 12.59 4.42
C GLN A 220 -13.10 12.97 3.07
N LEU A 221 -13.75 13.85 2.31
CA LEU A 221 -13.30 14.33 1.01
C LEU A 221 -12.00 15.12 1.14
N GLU A 222 -11.88 16.01 2.14
CA GLU A 222 -10.63 16.73 2.40
C GLU A 222 -9.46 15.77 2.73
N LYS A 223 -9.69 14.78 3.60
CA LYS A 223 -8.69 13.75 3.89
C LYS A 223 -8.30 12.96 2.64
N ALA A 224 -9.27 12.54 1.84
CA ALA A 224 -9.02 11.78 0.63
C ALA A 224 -8.28 12.61 -0.44
N LYS A 225 -8.61 13.89 -0.59
CA LYS A 225 -7.93 14.84 -1.48
C LYS A 225 -6.49 15.05 -1.04
N LYS A 226 -6.25 15.25 0.26
CA LYS A 226 -4.90 15.35 0.84
C LYS A 226 -4.10 14.09 0.58
N TRP A 227 -4.67 12.91 0.82
CA TRP A 227 -4.02 11.63 0.55
C TRP A 227 -3.61 11.48 -0.92
N ARG A 228 -4.54 11.80 -1.84
CA ARG A 228 -4.27 11.70 -3.28
C ARG A 228 -3.15 12.64 -3.71
N ASN A 229 -3.10 13.85 -3.17
CA ASN A 229 -1.98 14.77 -3.40
C ASN A 229 -0.66 14.20 -2.89
N THR A 230 -0.64 13.40 -1.83
CA THR A 230 0.57 12.73 -1.34
C THR A 230 1.04 11.64 -2.31
N VAL A 231 0.12 10.80 -2.80
CA VAL A 231 0.46 9.68 -3.70
C VAL A 231 0.84 10.18 -5.10
N HIS A 232 0.13 11.18 -5.62
CA HIS A 232 0.31 11.72 -6.98
C HIS A 232 1.19 12.96 -7.05
N LYS A 233 1.79 13.39 -5.94
CA LYS A 233 2.73 14.51 -5.94
C LYS A 233 3.77 14.30 -7.04
N ALA A 234 4.03 15.34 -7.84
CA ALA A 234 5.13 15.32 -8.80
C ALA A 234 6.42 14.84 -8.13
N LYS A 235 7.22 14.06 -8.86
CA LYS A 235 8.50 13.55 -8.39
C LYS A 235 9.39 14.72 -7.97
N ASP A 236 10.01 14.61 -6.81
CA ASP A 236 11.18 15.44 -6.53
C ASP A 236 12.33 14.94 -7.43
N PRO A 237 13.11 15.81 -8.11
CA PRO A 237 14.25 15.37 -8.91
C PRO A 237 15.22 14.45 -8.15
N ASP A 238 15.35 14.66 -6.84
CA ASP A 238 16.24 13.90 -5.96
C ASP A 238 15.55 12.70 -5.27
N GLU A 239 14.25 12.48 -5.50
CA GLU A 239 13.51 11.35 -4.91
C GLU A 239 13.86 10.05 -5.63
N GLU A 240 14.70 9.23 -4.99
CA GLU A 240 14.93 7.84 -5.40
C GLU A 240 13.88 6.93 -4.77
N LEU A 241 13.02 6.36 -5.60
CA LEU A 241 12.01 5.39 -5.15
C LEU A 241 12.58 3.98 -5.17
N PRO A 242 12.20 3.12 -4.21
CA PRO A 242 12.54 1.71 -4.26
C PRO A 242 12.05 1.04 -5.55
N PRO A 243 12.72 -0.04 -6.01
CA PRO A 243 12.34 -0.71 -7.24
C PRO A 243 10.91 -1.25 -7.14
N LEU A 244 10.15 -1.14 -8.22
CA LEU A 244 8.74 -1.54 -8.23
C LEU A 244 8.42 -2.52 -9.36
N VAL A 245 7.69 -3.57 -9.02
CA VAL A 245 7.02 -4.45 -9.99
C VAL A 245 5.52 -4.24 -9.84
N VAL A 246 4.84 -3.91 -10.94
CA VAL A 246 3.40 -3.65 -10.96
C VAL A 246 2.73 -4.67 -11.86
N CYS A 247 1.84 -5.45 -11.28
CA CYS A 247 1.10 -6.52 -11.91
C CYS A 247 -0.35 -6.08 -12.11
N ALA A 248 -0.82 -6.02 -13.36
CA ALA A 248 -2.17 -5.59 -13.70
C ALA A 248 -2.80 -6.53 -14.73
N SER A 249 -4.13 -6.60 -14.76
CA SER A 249 -4.88 -7.39 -15.75
C SER A 249 -5.69 -6.47 -16.64
N ASP A 250 -5.82 -6.85 -17.90
CA ASP A 250 -6.67 -6.20 -18.91
C ASP A 250 -7.72 -7.16 -19.49
N LYS A 251 -7.92 -8.31 -18.84
CA LYS A 251 -8.81 -9.37 -19.33
C LYS A 251 -10.27 -9.12 -19.03
N VAL A 252 -10.58 -8.26 -18.06
CA VAL A 252 -11.94 -8.02 -17.61
C VAL A 252 -12.26 -6.56 -17.83
N PRO A 253 -13.12 -6.24 -18.80
CA PRO A 253 -13.39 -4.85 -19.07
C PRO A 253 -14.01 -4.14 -17.87
N THR A 254 -13.53 -2.92 -17.68
CA THR A 254 -13.82 -2.07 -16.53
C THR A 254 -14.62 -0.87 -17.01
N ILE A 255 -15.68 -0.51 -16.28
CA ILE A 255 -16.47 0.68 -16.59
C ILE A 255 -15.59 1.93 -16.46
N ASN A 256 -15.58 2.76 -17.49
CA ASN A 256 -14.83 4.01 -17.50
C ASN A 256 -15.66 5.19 -18.03
N GLN A 257 -16.99 5.04 -18.03
CA GLN A 257 -17.94 6.10 -18.32
C GLN A 257 -19.28 5.75 -17.70
N ILE A 258 -19.86 6.69 -16.97
CA ILE A 258 -21.19 6.62 -16.39
C ILE A 258 -22.08 7.58 -17.16
N LEU A 259 -23.27 7.11 -17.55
CA LEU A 259 -24.25 7.96 -18.20
C LEU A 259 -25.25 8.45 -17.17
N ARG A 260 -25.70 9.70 -17.30
CA ARG A 260 -26.87 10.21 -16.60
C ARG A 260 -27.88 10.77 -17.59
N ARG A 261 -29.14 10.85 -17.19
CA ARG A 261 -30.15 11.66 -17.87
C ARG A 261 -31.19 12.18 -16.90
N LYS A 262 -31.89 13.26 -17.26
CA LYS A 262 -33.09 13.68 -16.55
C LYS A 262 -34.16 12.62 -16.68
N ARG A 263 -34.76 12.24 -15.56
CA ARG A 263 -35.94 11.38 -15.54
C ARG A 263 -37.04 12.08 -16.32
N SER A 264 -37.52 11.45 -17.40
CA SER A 264 -38.69 11.98 -18.09
C SER A 264 -39.84 12.04 -17.09
N LYS A 265 -40.57 13.15 -17.05
CA LYS A 265 -41.89 13.20 -16.40
C LYS A 265 -42.82 12.29 -17.21
N SER A 266 -42.65 10.98 -17.08
CA SER A 266 -43.56 10.05 -17.73
C SER A 266 -44.93 10.39 -17.17
N LYS A 267 -45.89 10.74 -18.04
CA LYS A 267 -47.32 10.69 -17.69
C LYS A 267 -47.51 9.36 -16.97
N GLU A 268 -47.91 9.39 -15.70
CA GLU A 268 -48.14 8.21 -14.87
C GLU A 268 -49.04 7.25 -15.62
N THR A 269 -48.45 6.37 -16.44
CA THR A 269 -49.19 5.27 -17.00
C THR A 269 -49.26 4.30 -15.85
N SER A 270 -50.48 4.15 -15.34
CA SER A 270 -50.95 3.35 -14.20
C SER A 270 -50.56 1.86 -14.23
N LYS A 271 -49.60 1.47 -15.08
CA LYS A 271 -49.04 0.12 -15.25
C LYS A 271 -47.56 0.01 -14.86
N ALA A 272 -46.96 1.02 -14.22
CA ALA A 272 -45.65 0.89 -13.58
C ALA A 272 -45.75 -0.15 -12.45
N LYS A 273 -45.60 -1.44 -12.82
CA LYS A 273 -45.55 -2.59 -11.94
C LYS A 273 -44.61 -2.26 -10.78
N LYS A 274 -45.18 -2.26 -9.57
CA LYS A 274 -44.52 -2.22 -8.27
C LYS A 274 -43.24 -3.06 -8.34
N ARG A 275 -42.08 -2.43 -8.62
CA ARG A 275 -40.78 -3.10 -8.66
C ARG A 275 -40.39 -3.37 -7.21
N VAL A 276 -40.92 -4.46 -6.69
CA VAL A 276 -40.51 -5.00 -5.40
C VAL A 276 -39.06 -5.43 -5.56
N TYR A 277 -38.13 -4.69 -4.93
CA TYR A 277 -36.87 -5.29 -4.51
C TYR A 277 -37.28 -6.40 -3.54
N ASP A 278 -37.39 -7.63 -4.03
CA ASP A 278 -37.82 -8.79 -3.26
C ASP A 278 -36.65 -9.20 -2.33
N ASN A 279 -36.40 -8.35 -1.34
CA ASN A 279 -35.40 -8.55 -0.29
C ASN A 279 -35.88 -9.54 0.78
N LYS A 280 -36.84 -10.43 0.46
CA LYS A 280 -37.37 -11.45 1.38
C LYS A 280 -36.32 -12.49 1.83
N LYS A 281 -35.09 -12.42 1.33
CA LYS A 281 -33.93 -13.19 1.82
C LYS A 281 -32.83 -12.33 2.46
N ALA A 282 -33.14 -11.12 2.92
CA ALA A 282 -32.25 -10.45 3.86
C ALA A 282 -32.19 -11.29 5.15
N VAL A 283 -31.08 -11.99 5.33
CA VAL A 283 -30.78 -12.76 6.54
C VAL A 283 -30.90 -11.80 7.72
N VAL A 284 -31.87 -12.05 8.61
CA VAL A 284 -31.99 -11.35 9.88
C VAL A 284 -30.71 -11.66 10.66
N LEU A 285 -29.77 -10.71 10.71
CA LEU A 285 -28.58 -10.81 11.55
C LEU A 285 -29.02 -10.78 13.02
N PRO A 286 -28.45 -11.63 13.89
CA PRO A 286 -28.77 -11.63 15.31
C PRO A 286 -28.53 -10.26 15.95
N ASP A 287 -29.40 -9.96 16.91
CA ASP A 287 -29.68 -8.72 17.64
C ASP A 287 -28.50 -8.13 18.47
N MET A 288 -27.30 -8.02 17.89
CA MET A 288 -26.10 -7.52 18.57
C MET A 288 -25.97 -5.98 18.53
N LEU A 289 -26.93 -5.25 17.94
CA LEU A 289 -26.90 -3.78 17.77
C LEU A 289 -28.23 -3.11 18.17
N SER A 290 -28.92 -3.62 19.19
CA SER A 290 -30.28 -3.21 19.60
C SER A 290 -30.45 -1.74 20.01
N ASN A 291 -29.37 -0.95 20.10
CA ASN A 291 -29.41 0.48 20.47
C ASN A 291 -29.16 1.44 19.30
N VAL A 292 -28.97 0.93 18.07
CA VAL A 292 -28.99 1.79 16.87
C VAL A 292 -30.44 1.84 16.37
N PRO A 293 -31.07 3.02 16.20
CA PRO A 293 -32.40 3.11 15.62
C PRO A 293 -32.40 2.43 14.25
N THR A 294 -32.92 1.21 14.17
CA THR A 294 -33.12 0.53 12.89
C THR A 294 -34.25 1.25 12.17
N LEU A 295 -33.88 2.16 11.27
CA LEU A 295 -34.81 2.70 10.28
C LEU A 295 -35.48 1.52 9.56
N PRO A 296 -36.82 1.49 9.46
CA PRO A 296 -37.54 0.37 8.87
C PRO A 296 -37.00 0.05 7.48
N LEU A 297 -36.71 -1.22 7.23
CA LEU A 297 -36.32 -1.72 5.90
C LEU A 297 -37.34 -1.22 4.88
N ALA A 298 -36.85 -0.39 3.95
CA ALA A 298 -37.66 0.43 3.07
C ALA A 298 -38.79 -0.36 2.43
N GLN A 299 -40.03 0.03 2.73
CA GLN A 299 -41.17 -0.33 1.89
C GLN A 299 -40.84 0.08 0.45
N VAL A 300 -41.17 -0.79 -0.50
CA VAL A 300 -41.01 -0.57 -1.94
C VAL A 300 -41.79 0.69 -2.32
N GLN A 301 -41.10 1.82 -2.39
CA GLN A 301 -41.68 3.12 -2.64
C GLN A 301 -41.32 3.56 -4.06
N THR A 302 -42.27 4.28 -4.68
CA THR A 302 -42.19 4.80 -6.03
C THR A 302 -41.01 5.77 -6.17
N ILE A 303 -40.16 5.54 -7.19
CA ILE A 303 -38.95 6.31 -7.54
C ILE A 303 -39.32 7.69 -8.15
N SER A 304 -40.48 8.26 -7.79
CA SER A 304 -41.07 9.41 -8.49
C SER A 304 -40.35 10.74 -8.26
N ASN A 305 -39.46 10.82 -7.26
CA ASN A 305 -38.91 12.10 -6.80
C ASN A 305 -37.45 12.33 -7.20
N CYS A 306 -36.77 11.38 -7.86
CA CYS A 306 -35.41 11.60 -8.35
C CYS A 306 -35.45 12.35 -9.68
N THR A 307 -34.74 13.48 -9.75
CA THR A 307 -34.56 14.27 -10.97
C THR A 307 -33.71 13.51 -11.99
N TRP A 308 -32.74 12.74 -11.50
CA TRP A 308 -31.77 12.03 -12.33
C TRP A 308 -31.95 10.52 -12.27
N GLU A 309 -31.50 9.86 -13.33
CA GLU A 309 -31.28 8.42 -13.40
C GLU A 309 -29.88 8.17 -13.96
N TYR A 310 -29.24 7.10 -13.48
CA TYR A 310 -27.85 6.77 -13.79
C TYR A 310 -27.74 5.40 -14.45
N ASP A 311 -26.87 5.28 -15.45
CA ASP A 311 -26.58 4.02 -16.13
C ASP A 311 -25.09 3.70 -16.02
N TYR A 312 -24.82 2.58 -15.34
CA TYR A 312 -23.49 2.06 -15.07
C TYR A 312 -23.07 0.97 -16.06
N ILE A 313 -23.97 0.55 -16.95
CA ILE A 313 -23.75 -0.60 -17.85
C ILE A 313 -23.53 -0.13 -19.28
N SER A 314 -24.36 0.78 -19.78
CA SER A 314 -24.36 1.11 -21.22
C SER A 314 -23.32 2.14 -21.62
N GLY A 315 -22.59 2.70 -20.64
CA GLY A 315 -21.45 3.57 -20.89
C GLY A 315 -20.24 2.80 -21.45
N ARG A 316 -19.20 3.55 -21.82
CA ARG A 316 -17.92 2.98 -22.24
C ARG A 316 -17.31 2.09 -21.17
N SER A 317 -16.83 0.93 -21.61
CA SER A 317 -15.89 0.10 -20.86
C SER A 317 -14.52 0.11 -21.54
N VAL A 318 -13.46 -0.02 -20.74
CA VAL A 318 -12.07 -0.11 -21.20
C VAL A 318 -11.44 -1.41 -20.72
N GLN A 319 -10.26 -1.73 -21.23
CA GLN A 319 -9.49 -2.87 -20.76
C GLN A 319 -9.10 -2.70 -19.28
N GLY A 320 -9.20 -3.75 -18.49
CA GLY A 320 -8.91 -3.70 -17.07
C GLY A 320 -9.07 -5.03 -16.36
N ASP A 321 -9.30 -4.97 -15.05
CA ASP A 321 -9.48 -6.15 -14.20
C ASP A 321 -10.90 -6.28 -13.62
N GLY A 322 -11.85 -5.53 -14.19
CA GLY A 322 -13.26 -5.49 -13.80
C GLY A 322 -13.54 -4.50 -12.68
N ARG A 323 -12.48 -3.92 -12.08
CA ARG A 323 -12.56 -2.88 -11.08
C ARG A 323 -11.81 -1.63 -11.47
N ILE A 324 -10.58 -1.82 -11.95
CA ILE A 324 -9.62 -0.79 -12.29
C ILE A 324 -9.31 -0.89 -13.77
N ASP A 325 -9.20 0.27 -14.41
CA ASP A 325 -8.71 0.42 -15.78
C ASP A 325 -7.23 0.03 -15.81
N PHE A 326 -6.82 -0.76 -16.81
CA PHE A 326 -5.46 -1.27 -16.92
C PHE A 326 -4.41 -0.15 -16.86
N ASP A 327 -4.64 0.96 -17.57
CA ASP A 327 -3.68 2.06 -17.60
C ASP A 327 -3.61 2.79 -16.25
N LYS A 328 -4.72 2.77 -15.50
CA LYS A 328 -4.83 3.36 -14.16
C LYS A 328 -4.30 2.42 -13.06
N ALA A 329 -3.87 1.21 -13.41
CA ALA A 329 -3.26 0.28 -12.48
C ALA A 329 -1.76 0.51 -12.27
N PHE A 330 -1.16 1.46 -13.00
CA PHE A 330 0.27 1.79 -12.94
C PHE A 330 0.51 3.13 -12.23
N PRO A 331 1.64 3.27 -11.52
CA PRO A 331 2.01 4.53 -10.89
C PRO A 331 2.21 5.63 -11.95
N PRO A 332 2.29 6.91 -11.53
CA PRO A 332 2.63 8.01 -12.44
C PRO A 332 3.89 7.72 -13.27
N ASP A 333 3.94 8.22 -14.51
CA ASP A 333 4.98 7.89 -15.50
C ASP A 333 6.42 8.18 -15.07
N TYR A 334 6.62 9.05 -14.07
CA TYR A 334 7.94 9.35 -13.52
C TYR A 334 8.48 8.23 -12.60
N VAL A 335 7.65 7.26 -12.21
CA VAL A 335 8.02 6.12 -11.38
C VAL A 335 8.44 4.97 -12.28
N ASP A 336 9.74 4.69 -12.31
CA ASP A 336 10.23 3.53 -13.02
C ASP A 336 9.70 2.25 -12.37
N CYS A 337 9.04 1.41 -13.17
CA CYS A 337 8.49 0.16 -12.69
C CYS A 337 8.48 -0.91 -13.78
N LYS A 338 8.69 -2.15 -13.37
CA LYS A 338 8.48 -3.30 -14.23
C LYS A 338 6.99 -3.61 -14.30
N LYS A 339 6.40 -3.47 -15.50
CA LYS A 339 5.00 -3.83 -15.76
C LYS A 339 4.88 -5.33 -16.05
N VAL A 340 3.92 -5.99 -15.41
CA VAL A 340 3.63 -7.42 -15.57
C VAL A 340 2.14 -7.59 -15.86
N ARG A 341 1.81 -8.24 -16.97
CA ARG A 341 0.42 -8.50 -17.37
C ARG A 341 -0.08 -9.81 -16.76
N LEU A 342 -1.24 -9.74 -16.14
CA LEU A 342 -1.95 -10.84 -15.51
C LEU A 342 -3.18 -11.23 -16.35
N ASP A 343 -3.69 -12.44 -16.09
CA ASP A 343 -4.81 -13.00 -16.86
C ASP A 343 -6.08 -13.23 -16.01
N SER A 344 -6.11 -12.72 -14.78
CA SER A 344 -7.20 -12.91 -13.82
C SER A 344 -7.98 -11.63 -13.51
N MET A 345 -9.23 -11.78 -13.06
CA MET A 345 -10.04 -10.68 -12.51
C MET A 345 -9.38 -10.11 -11.25
N HIS A 346 -9.64 -8.85 -10.92
CA HIS A 346 -9.06 -8.13 -9.78
C HIS A 346 -9.02 -8.98 -8.52
N ALA A 347 -10.19 -9.44 -8.05
CA ALA A 347 -10.27 -10.19 -6.81
C ALA A 347 -9.63 -11.60 -6.87
N LYS A 348 -9.32 -12.10 -8.07
CA LYS A 348 -8.73 -13.43 -8.25
C LYS A 348 -7.22 -13.40 -8.45
N GLN A 349 -6.63 -12.21 -8.54
CA GLN A 349 -5.19 -12.05 -8.82
C GLN A 349 -4.31 -12.75 -7.78
N MET A 350 -4.74 -12.78 -6.52
CA MET A 350 -4.01 -13.44 -5.43
C MET A 350 -4.55 -14.83 -5.06
N CYS A 351 -5.54 -15.33 -5.79
CA CYS A 351 -6.17 -16.62 -5.54
C CYS A 351 -5.49 -17.71 -6.38
N TRP A 352 -4.59 -18.51 -5.81
CA TRP A 352 -3.81 -19.52 -6.57
C TRP A 352 -4.62 -20.28 -7.63
N LYS A 353 -5.70 -20.97 -7.21
CA LYS A 353 -6.53 -21.82 -8.07
C LYS A 353 -7.35 -21.04 -9.09
N GLU A 354 -7.73 -19.80 -8.78
CA GLU A 354 -8.65 -19.00 -9.59
C GLU A 354 -7.94 -17.94 -10.45
N SER A 355 -6.66 -17.71 -10.17
CA SER A 355 -5.82 -16.72 -10.83
C SER A 355 -5.39 -17.11 -12.25
N GLY A 356 -5.67 -18.35 -12.67
CA GLY A 356 -5.20 -18.87 -13.96
C GLY A 356 -3.68 -18.85 -14.12
N GLY A 357 -2.93 -18.93 -13.01
CA GLY A 357 -1.46 -18.83 -12.99
C GLY A 357 -0.91 -17.41 -12.80
N SER A 358 -1.76 -16.39 -12.64
CA SER A 358 -1.31 -15.02 -12.37
C SER A 358 -0.52 -14.92 -11.05
N PHE A 359 -0.90 -15.68 -10.03
CA PHE A 359 -0.17 -15.69 -8.76
C PHE A 359 1.26 -16.26 -8.88
N ASP A 360 1.47 -17.31 -9.66
CA ASP A 360 2.82 -17.86 -9.91
C ASP A 360 3.73 -16.81 -10.57
N ARG A 361 3.19 -16.00 -11.49
CA ARG A 361 3.93 -14.88 -12.09
C ARG A 361 4.30 -13.83 -11.06
N ILE A 362 3.36 -13.45 -10.20
CA ILE A 362 3.60 -12.50 -9.10
C ILE A 362 4.73 -13.03 -8.20
N TRP A 363 4.65 -14.29 -7.78
CA TRP A 363 5.64 -14.90 -6.89
C TRP A 363 7.05 -14.93 -7.51
N LYS A 364 7.16 -15.33 -8.78
CA LYS A 364 8.43 -15.33 -9.51
C LYS A 364 9.07 -13.95 -9.55
N GLU A 365 8.29 -12.89 -9.65
CA GLU A 365 8.80 -11.52 -9.65
C GLU A 365 9.21 -11.05 -8.25
N THR A 366 8.48 -11.42 -7.21
CA THR A 366 8.88 -11.19 -5.81
C THR A 366 10.25 -11.79 -5.53
N VAL A 367 10.45 -13.07 -5.85
CA VAL A 367 11.73 -13.78 -5.62
C VAL A 367 12.87 -13.15 -6.41
N LYS A 368 12.66 -12.79 -7.69
CA LYS A 368 13.67 -12.12 -8.50
C LYS A 368 14.09 -10.77 -7.91
N GLN A 369 13.15 -10.01 -7.37
CA GLN A 369 13.45 -8.70 -6.79
C GLN A 369 14.27 -8.83 -5.49
N ILE A 370 13.94 -9.78 -4.61
CA ILE A 370 14.77 -10.10 -3.43
C ILE A 370 16.19 -10.45 -3.86
N ALA A 371 16.34 -11.38 -4.80
CA ALA A 371 17.66 -11.84 -5.25
C ALA A 371 18.51 -10.68 -5.79
N ARG A 372 17.90 -9.74 -6.53
CA ARG A 372 18.60 -8.52 -7.01
C ARG A 372 19.04 -7.63 -5.86
N TYR A 373 18.19 -7.40 -4.86
CA TYR A 373 18.53 -6.61 -3.69
C TYR A 373 19.71 -7.20 -2.93
N GLU A 374 19.71 -8.52 -2.69
CA GLU A 374 20.81 -9.20 -2.00
C GLU A 374 22.13 -9.10 -2.78
N MET A 375 22.10 -9.20 -4.11
CA MET A 375 23.28 -8.99 -4.94
C MET A 375 23.84 -7.57 -4.79
N THR A 376 22.98 -6.55 -4.84
CA THR A 376 23.39 -5.15 -4.65
C THR A 376 23.97 -4.91 -3.26
N LEU A 377 23.34 -5.45 -2.21
CA LEU A 377 23.81 -5.32 -0.84
C LEU A 377 25.19 -5.97 -0.65
N ARG A 378 25.40 -7.17 -1.20
CA ARG A 378 26.71 -7.85 -1.17
C ARG A 378 27.77 -7.04 -1.92
N ALA A 379 27.43 -6.51 -3.10
CA ALA A 379 28.35 -5.67 -3.86
C ALA A 379 28.74 -4.39 -3.09
N GLU A 380 27.79 -3.75 -2.42
CA GLU A 380 28.07 -2.57 -1.60
C GLU A 380 28.93 -2.91 -0.37
N GLN A 381 28.67 -4.04 0.29
CA GLN A 381 29.50 -4.52 1.38
C GLN A 381 30.95 -4.75 0.92
N ILE A 382 31.15 -5.42 -0.22
CA ILE A 382 32.48 -5.62 -0.81
C ILE A 382 33.17 -4.27 -1.06
N ARG A 383 32.47 -3.32 -1.71
CA ARG A 383 33.01 -1.97 -1.97
C ARG A 383 33.45 -1.27 -0.69
N ARG A 384 32.64 -1.31 0.38
CA ARG A 384 32.99 -0.72 1.68
C ARG A 384 34.24 -1.38 2.29
N HIS A 385 34.37 -2.70 2.18
CA HIS A 385 35.57 -3.41 2.64
C HIS A 385 36.81 -3.00 1.84
N GLU A 386 36.70 -2.87 0.52
CA GLU A 386 37.80 -2.40 -0.33
C GLU A 386 38.23 -0.96 -0.01
N GLU A 387 37.28 -0.06 0.29
CA GLU A 387 37.56 1.31 0.72
C GLU A 387 38.32 1.34 2.06
N VAL A 388 37.93 0.48 3.01
CA VAL A 388 38.64 0.32 4.28
C VAL A 388 40.06 -0.20 4.04
N ILE A 389 40.25 -1.20 3.18
CA ILE A 389 41.57 -1.73 2.82
C ILE A 389 42.46 -0.63 2.23
N LYS A 390 41.95 0.13 1.24
CA LYS A 390 42.68 1.26 0.62
C LYS A 390 43.04 2.34 1.64
N SER A 391 42.15 2.63 2.59
CA SER A 391 42.43 3.58 3.68
C SER A 391 43.54 3.07 4.62
N VAL A 392 43.55 1.78 4.95
CA VAL A 392 44.62 1.19 5.77
C VAL A 392 45.96 1.20 5.04
N GLU A 393 45.97 0.86 3.75
CA GLU A 393 47.17 0.87 2.91
C GLU A 393 47.78 2.29 2.79
N SER A 394 46.97 3.30 2.47
CA SER A 394 47.43 4.70 2.40
C SER A 394 47.98 5.22 3.73
N ASN A 395 47.41 4.79 4.86
CA ASN A 395 47.91 5.10 6.20
C ASN A 395 49.23 4.41 6.53
N LEU A 396 49.40 3.15 6.11
CA LEU A 396 50.65 2.40 6.25
C LEU A 396 51.76 3.02 5.40
N GLU A 397 51.47 3.39 4.16
CA GLU A 397 52.42 4.09 3.29
C GLU A 397 52.87 5.42 3.89
N SER A 398 51.93 6.23 4.36
CA SER A 398 52.20 7.51 5.03
C SER A 398 53.06 7.33 6.29
N SER A 399 52.81 6.27 7.05
CA SER A 399 53.60 5.91 8.24
C SER A 399 55.00 5.41 7.89
N SER A 400 55.15 4.61 6.82
CA SER A 400 56.45 4.13 6.35
C SER A 400 57.34 5.27 5.86
N ARG A 401 56.77 6.27 5.16
CA ARG A 401 57.46 7.50 4.77
C ARG A 401 57.94 8.29 5.99
N ARG A 402 57.10 8.42 7.02
CA ARG A 402 57.50 9.07 8.29
C ARG A 402 58.59 8.31 9.05
N ARG A 403 58.60 6.96 9.01
CA ARG A 403 59.67 6.15 9.64
C ARG A 403 61.01 6.19 8.88
N ARG A 404 61.01 6.47 7.58
CA ARG A 404 62.26 6.68 6.81
C ARG A 404 62.98 8.01 7.13
N TRP A 405 62.27 9.00 7.69
CA TRP A 405 62.84 10.30 8.04
C TRP A 405 63.81 10.32 9.24
N PRO A 406 63.54 9.66 10.39
CA PRO A 406 64.47 9.67 11.52
C PRO A 406 65.80 8.95 11.22
N ASN A 407 65.83 7.98 10.30
CA ASN A 407 67.08 7.32 9.91
C ASN A 407 67.98 8.22 9.05
N ARG A 408 67.45 9.13 8.23
CA ARG A 408 68.28 10.11 7.50
C ARG A 408 68.89 11.15 8.44
N ILE A 409 68.18 11.59 9.47
CA ILE A 409 68.72 12.51 10.49
C ILE A 409 69.77 11.81 11.38
N LEU A 410 69.54 10.55 11.75
CA LEU A 410 70.53 9.75 12.50
C LEU A 410 71.76 9.42 11.66
N LEU A 411 71.63 9.11 10.37
CA LEU A 411 72.77 8.94 9.45
C LEU A 411 73.52 10.26 9.17
N ALA A 412 72.82 11.40 9.10
CA ALA A 412 73.46 12.71 9.01
C ALA A 412 74.20 13.09 10.30
N ARG A 413 73.68 12.71 11.48
CA ARG A 413 74.37 12.87 12.77
C ARG A 413 75.56 11.92 12.92
N ALA A 414 75.43 10.67 12.47
CA ALA A 414 76.53 9.70 12.50
C ALA A 414 77.67 10.08 11.54
N ARG A 415 77.37 10.74 10.41
CA ARG A 415 78.40 11.31 9.52
C ARG A 415 79.12 12.53 10.12
N ARG A 416 78.47 13.30 11.01
CA ARG A 416 79.11 14.41 11.74
C ARG A 416 79.96 13.99 12.94
N GLN A 417 79.93 12.71 13.36
CA GLN A 417 80.77 12.19 14.45
C GLN A 417 82.06 11.49 13.96
N LYS A 418 82.35 11.53 12.65
CA LYS A 418 83.56 10.96 12.04
C LYS A 418 84.58 12.02 11.57
N GLU A 419 84.49 13.24 12.09
CA GLU A 419 85.60 14.21 11.96
C GLU A 419 86.45 14.18 13.23
N PRO A 420 87.78 14.05 13.11
CA PRO A 420 88.68 14.04 14.25
C PRO A 420 88.62 15.38 14.99
N ALA A 421 88.60 15.29 16.32
CA ALA A 421 88.52 16.40 17.24
C ALA A 421 89.67 17.40 17.02
N GLY A 422 89.33 18.53 16.40
CA GLY A 422 90.09 19.77 16.49
C GLY A 422 89.85 20.39 17.86
N GLU A 423 90.91 20.38 18.65
CA GLU A 423 91.09 21.03 19.94
C GLU A 423 90.66 22.50 19.94
N GLN A 424 89.69 22.90 20.78
CA GLN A 424 89.56 24.30 21.18
C GLN A 424 88.82 24.52 22.50
N LYS A 425 89.28 25.59 23.16
CA LYS A 425 89.20 25.91 24.58
C LYS A 425 87.82 26.40 25.05
N ARG A 426 87.57 26.11 26.33
CA ARG A 426 86.74 26.79 27.35
C ARG A 426 86.02 28.08 26.93
N SER A 427 84.72 28.16 27.23
CA SER A 427 84.18 29.24 28.08
C SER A 427 82.85 28.84 28.72
N SER A 428 82.69 29.26 29.97
CA SER A 428 81.55 29.09 30.86
C SER A 428 80.33 29.93 30.48
N SER A 429 79.11 29.38 30.62
CA SER A 429 78.00 30.06 31.31
C SER A 429 76.87 29.09 31.67
N LYS A 430 76.26 29.39 32.81
CA LYS A 430 75.18 28.66 33.50
C LYS A 430 73.82 28.94 32.85
N PHE A 431 72.85 28.01 32.96
CA PHE A 431 71.42 28.16 33.36
C PHE A 431 70.52 26.99 32.88
N PRO A 432 69.31 26.75 33.43
CA PRO A 432 69.03 25.52 34.15
C PRO A 432 67.99 24.58 33.49
N PHE A 433 68.02 23.36 34.01
CA PHE A 433 67.09 22.26 33.80
C PHE A 433 65.61 22.63 34.01
N SER A 434 64.72 22.21 33.09
CA SER A 434 63.34 21.87 33.43
C SER A 434 62.99 20.46 32.97
N ARG A 435 62.75 19.59 33.96
CA ARG A 435 62.18 18.25 33.81
C ARG A 435 60.69 18.38 33.49
N ARG A 436 60.22 17.97 32.31
CA ARG A 436 58.81 17.58 32.05
C ARG A 436 58.62 17.08 30.61
N LEU A 437 58.93 15.81 30.30
CA LEU A 437 58.28 15.12 29.15
C LEU A 437 58.46 13.59 29.10
N VAL A 438 58.26 12.83 30.19
CA VAL A 438 58.27 11.34 30.12
C VAL A 438 57.10 10.68 30.89
N ARG A 439 55.91 11.31 30.93
CA ARG A 439 54.73 10.69 31.60
C ARG A 439 53.44 10.61 30.80
N ARG A 440 53.44 10.88 29.48
CA ARG A 440 52.21 10.87 28.67
C ARG A 440 52.04 9.70 27.69
N LEU A 441 53.02 8.81 27.54
CA LEU A 441 52.92 7.67 26.61
C LEU A 441 52.58 6.32 27.27
N GLY A 442 52.55 6.24 28.61
CA GLY A 442 52.25 4.99 29.34
C GLY A 442 50.77 4.76 29.70
N ARG A 443 49.87 5.73 29.48
CA ARG A 443 48.46 5.62 29.93
C ARG A 443 47.45 5.26 28.84
N LYS A 444 47.81 5.34 27.55
CA LYS A 444 46.86 5.04 26.45
C LYS A 444 46.71 3.53 26.17
N ARG A 445 47.74 2.73 26.41
CA ARG A 445 47.71 1.27 26.13
C ARG A 445 47.04 0.41 27.20
N LYS A 446 46.71 0.98 28.37
CA LYS A 446 45.99 0.24 29.42
C LYS A 446 44.46 0.34 29.25
N ALA A 447 43.96 1.49 28.80
CA ALA A 447 42.52 1.70 28.57
C ALA A 447 41.95 0.90 27.39
N GLU A 448 42.75 0.54 26.39
CA GLU A 448 42.29 -0.25 25.23
C GLU A 448 42.22 -1.76 25.53
N ARG A 449 42.95 -2.28 26.54
CA ARG A 449 42.83 -3.69 26.96
C ARG A 449 41.66 -3.95 27.91
N ASP A 450 41.27 -2.95 28.70
CA ASP A 450 40.21 -3.12 29.69
C ASP A 450 38.79 -3.10 29.06
N ILE A 451 38.65 -2.65 27.80
CA ILE A 451 37.38 -2.67 27.04
C ILE A 451 37.14 -4.04 26.36
N GLU A 452 38.20 -4.75 25.97
CA GLU A 452 38.09 -6.06 25.28
C GLU A 452 37.78 -7.21 26.25
N VAL A 453 38.07 -7.03 27.55
CA VAL A 453 37.78 -8.04 28.60
C VAL A 453 36.33 -7.94 29.12
N GLN A 454 35.63 -6.81 28.96
CA GLN A 454 34.25 -6.65 29.43
C GLN A 454 33.17 -7.19 28.47
N GLN A 455 33.52 -7.62 27.25
CA GLN A 455 32.56 -8.21 26.31
C GLN A 455 32.61 -9.76 26.25
N GLY A 456 33.51 -10.39 27.03
CA GLY A 456 33.70 -11.84 27.03
C GLY A 456 33.03 -12.62 28.17
N GLU A 457 32.46 -11.95 29.18
CA GLU A 457 31.91 -12.62 30.36
C GLU A 457 30.54 -12.06 30.72
N THR A 458 29.47 -12.63 30.16
CA THR A 458 28.21 -12.79 30.90
C THR A 458 27.26 -13.81 30.23
N VAL A 459 26.93 -14.83 31.04
CA VAL A 459 25.76 -15.74 30.97
C VAL A 459 25.88 -17.01 30.12
N SER A 460 26.67 -17.95 30.65
CA SER A 460 26.24 -19.36 30.78
C SER A 460 25.90 -19.62 32.25
N ALA A 461 24.61 -19.82 32.57
CA ALA A 461 24.11 -20.75 33.59
C ALA A 461 22.63 -20.47 33.91
N ARG A 462 21.72 -21.36 33.45
CA ARG A 462 20.64 -21.94 34.26
C ARG A 462 19.88 -22.99 33.45
N THR A 463 20.39 -24.21 33.54
CA THR A 463 19.60 -25.43 33.37
C THR A 463 18.92 -25.75 34.70
N SER A 464 17.60 -25.64 34.75
CA SER A 464 16.78 -26.39 35.71
C SER A 464 15.30 -26.34 35.32
N ASP A 465 14.72 -27.53 35.21
CA ASP A 465 13.31 -27.86 35.39
C ASP A 465 12.24 -27.28 34.45
N SER A 466 11.77 -28.14 33.54
CA SER A 466 10.33 -28.36 33.35
C SER A 466 10.06 -29.78 32.80
N ARG A 467 10.19 -30.78 33.67
CA ARG A 467 9.40 -32.02 33.56
C ARG A 467 8.07 -31.81 34.30
N ARG A 468 6.95 -31.92 33.57
CA ARG A 468 5.50 -31.95 33.93
C ARG A 468 4.80 -30.91 33.06
N PHE A 469 4.10 -31.26 31.99
CA PHE A 469 2.88 -32.05 31.98
C PHE A 469 2.79 -32.90 30.71
N GLY A 470 2.61 -34.20 30.90
CA GLY A 470 2.02 -35.06 29.89
C GLY A 470 0.51 -35.16 30.08
N ARG A 471 -0.15 -35.48 28.96
CA ARG A 471 -1.45 -36.17 28.81
C ARG A 471 -2.74 -35.35 28.98
N GLN A 472 -3.49 -35.38 27.87
CA GLN A 472 -4.95 -35.30 27.64
C GLN A 472 -5.18 -34.22 26.58
N TRP A 473 -5.53 -34.52 25.32
CA TRP A 473 -6.75 -35.20 24.89
C TRP A 473 -6.56 -35.88 23.53
N ARG A 474 -6.73 -37.20 23.49
CA ARG A 474 -7.24 -37.96 22.33
C ARG A 474 -8.60 -38.49 22.75
N ARG A 475 -9.68 -38.06 22.08
CA ARG A 475 -11.01 -38.69 21.87
C ARG A 475 -11.96 -37.56 21.43
N GLY A 476 -12.72 -37.64 20.34
CA GLY A 476 -12.96 -38.77 19.46
C GLY A 476 -13.62 -38.36 18.15
N ARG A 477 -13.48 -39.25 17.17
CA ARG A 477 -14.51 -39.49 16.14
C ARG A 477 -15.55 -40.41 16.77
N ARG A 478 -16.85 -40.11 16.59
CA ARG A 478 -17.93 -41.02 16.17
C ARG A 478 -19.32 -40.38 16.41
N HIS A 479 -20.13 -40.39 15.35
CA HIS A 479 -21.59 -40.17 15.26
C HIS A 479 -22.11 -38.77 15.67
N GLN A 480 -22.95 -38.07 14.92
CA GLN A 480 -23.96 -38.41 13.91
C GLN A 480 -23.80 -37.58 12.64
#